data_AF-A0A2G9N7W0-F1
#
_entry.id   AF-A0A2G9N7W0-F1
#
_cell.length_a   1.000
_cell.length_b   1.000
_cell.length_c   1.000
_cell.angle_alpha   90.00
_cell.angle_beta   90.00
_cell.angle_gamma   90.00
#
_symmetry.space_group_name_H-M   'P 1'
#
loop_
_entity.id
_entity.type
_entity.pdbx_description
1 polymer ?
#
loop_
_entity_poly.entity_id
_entity_poly.type
_entity_poly.pdbx_seq_one_letter_code
_entity_poly.pdbx_strand_id
1 'polypeptide(L)'
;MKKRYAFIGLFLLITAAIAMIYGCSKEEVQMGQSPAVDSQVAGSVVVTAVVTDKDTQKPIEGAVVYVGNFYKCHTDSQGKCAINDVPARGSYSLGVFKGGYGRYQTSTMIFVGDNEFAVILEKKSETPSSLTIEGEVVEIVDNKGSRSENRYLKIRADDGKEEYIFDELGSNEGFEEFIDKKVRITGFKETGFIGWQHTETEGIYVESIEKIGMW
;
A
#
# COMPACT_ATOMS: atom_id res chain seq x y z
N MET A 1 -28.29 -38.77 -44.90
CA MET A 1 -28.46 -38.53 -46.37
C MET A 1 -27.20 -37.86 -46.91
N LYS A 2 -26.83 -38.06 -48.18
CA LYS A 2 -25.78 -37.28 -48.88
C LYS A 2 -26.43 -36.35 -49.90
N LYS A 3 -25.92 -35.11 -50.04
CA LYS A 3 -25.74 -34.39 -51.32
C LYS A 3 -25.00 -33.06 -51.09
N ARG A 4 -23.75 -32.98 -51.58
CA ARG A 4 -23.16 -31.73 -52.05
C ARG A 4 -23.49 -31.63 -53.53
N TYR A 5 -23.92 -30.47 -54.03
CA TYR A 5 -23.68 -30.06 -55.40
C TYR A 5 -23.58 -28.53 -55.46
N ALA A 6 -22.52 -28.04 -56.07
CA ALA A 6 -22.39 -26.67 -56.53
C ALA A 6 -21.95 -26.75 -58.00
N PHE A 7 -22.48 -25.87 -58.87
CA PHE A 7 -21.81 -25.41 -60.10
C PHE A 7 -22.66 -24.39 -60.85
N ILE A 8 -21.98 -23.46 -61.54
CA ILE A 8 -22.39 -22.68 -62.73
C ILE A 8 -23.68 -21.81 -62.57
N GLY A 9 -23.71 -20.50 -62.83
CA GLY A 9 -22.71 -19.61 -63.42
C GLY A 9 -23.19 -19.02 -64.75
N LEU A 10 -23.10 -17.70 -64.92
CA LEU A 10 -23.29 -17.01 -66.20
C LEU A 10 -22.24 -15.89 -66.35
N PHE A 11 -21.94 -15.50 -67.58
CA PHE A 11 -20.65 -14.93 -67.98
C PHE A 11 -20.81 -13.91 -69.13
N LEU A 12 -19.73 -13.19 -69.45
CA LEU A 12 -19.61 -12.08 -70.44
C LEU A 12 -20.18 -10.72 -69.97
N LEU A 13 -19.46 -9.58 -70.00
CA LEU A 13 -18.64 -8.89 -71.04
C LEU A 13 -19.51 -8.14 -72.06
N ILE A 14 -19.20 -6.92 -72.56
CA ILE A 14 -18.04 -5.99 -72.47
C ILE A 14 -18.57 -4.51 -72.30
N THR A 15 -17.92 -3.34 -72.50
CA THR A 15 -16.69 -2.91 -73.21
C THR A 15 -16.17 -1.52 -72.72
N ALA A 16 -14.90 -1.43 -72.27
CA ALA A 16 -13.97 -0.28 -72.36
C ALA A 16 -14.39 1.14 -71.82
N ALA A 17 -13.57 2.21 -71.78
CA ALA A 17 -12.17 2.42 -72.20
C ALA A 17 -11.48 3.61 -71.47
N ILE A 18 -10.14 3.57 -71.31
CA ILE A 18 -9.14 4.69 -71.49
C ILE A 18 -9.22 5.93 -70.56
N ALA A 19 -8.13 6.63 -70.15
CA ALA A 19 -6.71 6.32 -69.86
C ALA A 19 -6.01 7.61 -69.31
N MET A 20 -4.80 7.49 -68.72
CA MET A 20 -3.90 8.59 -68.31
C MET A 20 -4.43 9.43 -67.10
N ILE A 21 -3.65 10.22 -66.34
CA ILE A 21 -2.35 10.92 -66.56
C ILE A 21 -1.37 10.71 -65.37
N TYR A 22 -0.10 11.02 -65.60
CA TYR A 22 1.07 10.94 -64.71
C TYR A 22 1.04 11.81 -63.44
N GLY A 23 1.85 11.44 -62.44
CA GLY A 23 2.19 12.21 -61.22
C GLY A 23 2.02 11.35 -59.96
N CYS A 24 3.03 10.80 -59.28
CA CYS A 24 4.37 11.28 -58.90
C CYS A 24 4.38 12.43 -57.88
N SER A 25 4.20 12.08 -56.61
CA SER A 25 5.06 12.57 -55.50
C SER A 25 4.92 11.63 -54.29
N LYS A 26 5.79 11.77 -53.29
CA LYS A 26 5.53 11.24 -51.94
C LYS A 26 4.67 12.26 -51.21
N GLU A 27 3.51 11.87 -50.71
CA GLU A 27 2.94 12.58 -49.57
C GLU A 27 3.61 12.06 -48.29
N GLU A 28 4.40 12.91 -47.65
CA GLU A 28 4.79 12.71 -46.27
C GLU A 28 3.54 12.92 -45.42
N VAL A 29 3.00 11.83 -44.85
CA VAL A 29 1.97 11.94 -43.81
C VAL A 29 2.61 12.65 -42.64
N GLN A 30 2.35 13.95 -42.51
CA GLN A 30 2.80 14.71 -41.35
C GLN A 30 2.23 14.02 -40.11
N MET A 31 3.10 13.74 -39.14
CA MET A 31 2.66 13.31 -37.83
C MET A 31 1.92 14.47 -37.17
N GLY A 32 0.61 14.52 -37.39
CA GLY A 32 -0.31 15.34 -36.61
C GLY A 32 0.01 15.10 -35.15
N GLN A 33 0.29 16.19 -34.43
CA GLN A 33 0.91 16.13 -33.11
C GLN A 33 0.15 15.14 -32.23
N SER A 34 0.86 14.14 -31.70
CA SER A 34 0.30 13.28 -30.65
C SER A 34 -0.36 14.21 -29.64
N PRO A 35 -1.67 14.04 -29.31
CA PRO A 35 -2.29 14.87 -28.30
C PRO A 35 -1.42 14.75 -27.07
N ALA A 36 -0.92 15.89 -26.58
CA ALA A 36 -0.05 15.90 -25.42
C ALA A 36 -0.82 15.17 -24.31
N VAL A 37 -0.23 14.13 -23.74
CA VAL A 37 -0.79 13.48 -22.56
C VAL A 37 -0.79 14.57 -21.49
N ASP A 38 -1.97 15.14 -21.29
CA ASP A 38 -2.16 16.30 -20.44
C ASP A 38 -1.59 15.95 -19.07
N SER A 39 -0.45 16.56 -18.76
CA SER A 39 0.32 16.29 -17.55
C SER A 39 -0.33 17.07 -16.42
N GLN A 40 -1.63 16.82 -16.25
CA GLN A 40 -2.50 17.49 -15.31
C GLN A 40 -1.83 17.48 -13.96
N VAL A 41 -1.79 18.66 -13.33
CA VAL A 41 -1.17 18.83 -12.02
C VAL A 41 -1.80 17.83 -11.07
N ALA A 42 -0.97 17.00 -10.43
CA ALA A 42 -1.41 16.20 -9.31
C ALA A 42 -1.71 17.18 -8.17
N GLY A 43 -2.98 17.61 -8.06
CA GLY A 43 -3.42 18.32 -6.88
C GLY A 43 -3.16 17.46 -5.66
N SER A 44 -2.68 18.05 -4.57
CA SER A 44 -2.71 17.40 -3.27
C SER A 44 -4.05 17.69 -2.58
N VAL A 45 -4.51 16.78 -1.75
CA VAL A 45 -5.76 16.89 -0.98
C VAL A 45 -5.53 16.53 0.47
N VAL A 46 -6.46 16.97 1.32
CA VAL A 46 -6.57 16.53 2.70
C VAL A 46 -7.51 15.33 2.74
N VAL A 47 -7.05 14.23 3.34
CA VAL A 47 -7.91 13.08 3.67
C VAL A 47 -8.26 13.17 5.15
N THR A 48 -9.54 13.20 5.50
CA THR A 48 -10.00 13.24 6.89
C THR A 48 -10.57 11.88 7.31
N ALA A 49 -10.39 11.53 8.57
CA ALA A 49 -10.95 10.31 9.14
C ALA A 49 -11.58 10.56 10.51
N VAL A 50 -12.64 9.80 10.81
CA VAL A 50 -13.27 9.71 12.13
C VAL A 50 -13.33 8.24 12.51
N VAL A 51 -12.70 7.86 13.62
CA VAL A 51 -12.54 6.48 14.07
C VAL A 51 -13.33 6.24 15.36
N THR A 52 -14.23 5.26 15.35
CA THR A 52 -15.10 4.92 16.50
C THR A 52 -15.08 3.45 16.86
N ASP A 53 -15.36 3.16 18.14
CA ASP A 53 -15.53 1.82 18.68
C ASP A 53 -16.92 1.26 18.33
N LYS A 54 -16.96 0.04 17.79
CA LYS A 54 -18.15 -0.64 17.26
C LYS A 54 -19.30 -0.71 18.26
N ASP A 55 -19.04 -1.07 19.50
CA ASP A 55 -20.07 -1.45 20.47
C ASP A 55 -20.52 -0.27 21.35
N THR A 56 -19.59 0.65 21.66
CA THR A 56 -19.85 1.83 22.50
C THR A 56 -20.11 3.11 21.71
N GLN A 57 -19.81 3.10 20.39
CA GLN A 57 -19.91 4.27 19.49
C GLN A 57 -19.07 5.48 19.94
N LYS A 58 -18.07 5.25 20.80
CA LYS A 58 -17.15 6.28 21.29
C LYS A 58 -16.02 6.54 20.30
N PRO A 59 -15.46 7.77 20.26
CA PRO A 59 -14.23 8.04 19.53
C PRO A 59 -13.05 7.21 20.07
N ILE A 60 -12.17 6.78 19.16
CA ILE A 60 -10.91 6.11 19.50
C ILE A 60 -9.75 7.09 19.30
N GLU A 61 -9.11 7.50 20.40
CA GLU A 61 -7.94 8.38 20.41
C GLU A 61 -6.63 7.62 20.16
N GLY A 62 -5.69 8.26 19.44
CA GLY A 62 -4.38 7.71 19.11
C GLY A 62 -4.42 6.43 18.27
N ALA A 63 -5.42 6.26 17.41
CA ALA A 63 -5.42 5.27 16.34
C ALA A 63 -4.65 5.84 15.15
N VAL A 64 -3.82 5.02 14.51
CA VAL A 64 -3.03 5.43 13.34
C VAL A 64 -3.86 5.18 12.09
N VAL A 65 -4.25 6.26 11.42
CA VAL A 65 -4.90 6.24 10.10
C VAL A 65 -3.82 6.40 9.04
N TYR A 66 -3.83 5.57 8.00
CA TYR A 66 -2.79 5.58 6.95
C TYR A 66 -3.38 5.42 5.55
N VAL A 67 -2.74 6.07 4.57
CA VAL A 67 -3.08 6.06 3.15
C VAL A 67 -1.84 5.70 2.33
N GLY A 68 -1.89 4.57 1.61
CA GLY A 68 -0.69 3.91 1.10
C GLY A 68 0.23 3.48 2.26
N ASN A 69 1.54 3.55 2.07
CA ASN A 69 2.52 3.22 3.11
C ASN A 69 3.16 4.46 3.76
N PHE A 70 2.89 5.66 3.22
CA PHE A 70 3.71 6.86 3.49
C PHE A 70 2.98 8.00 4.20
N TYR A 71 1.66 8.10 4.01
CA TYR A 71 0.86 9.20 4.54
C TYR A 71 0.07 8.69 5.76
N LYS A 72 0.27 9.29 6.94
CA LYS A 72 -0.41 8.87 8.18
C LYS A 72 -0.76 10.02 9.13
N CYS A 73 -1.76 9.81 9.98
CA CYS A 73 -2.11 10.67 11.10
C CYS A 73 -2.61 9.87 12.31
N HIS A 74 -2.52 10.47 13.50
CA HIS A 74 -3.05 9.91 14.75
C HIS A 74 -4.34 10.62 15.13
N THR A 75 -5.37 9.85 15.51
CA THR A 75 -6.65 10.42 15.94
C THR A 75 -6.55 11.19 17.26
N ASP A 76 -7.26 12.30 17.36
CA ASP A 76 -7.44 13.08 18.58
C ASP A 76 -8.47 12.46 19.56
N SER A 77 -8.69 13.11 20.70
CA SER A 77 -9.73 12.75 21.68
C SER A 77 -11.17 12.69 21.13
N GLN A 78 -11.42 13.26 19.94
CA GLN A 78 -12.71 13.20 19.24
C GLN A 78 -12.71 12.13 18.13
N GLY A 79 -11.67 11.29 18.08
CA GLY A 79 -11.49 10.21 17.12
C GLY A 79 -11.08 10.69 15.74
N LYS A 80 -10.66 11.95 15.58
CA LYS A 80 -10.46 12.59 14.28
C LYS A 80 -8.99 12.78 13.95
N CYS A 81 -8.61 12.62 12.69
CA CYS A 81 -7.40 13.24 12.18
C CYS A 81 -7.48 13.58 10.69
N ALA A 82 -6.50 14.34 10.23
CA ALA A 82 -6.37 14.80 8.86
C ALA A 82 -4.96 14.50 8.34
N ILE A 83 -4.88 13.87 7.17
CA ILE A 83 -3.67 13.60 6.43
C ILE A 83 -3.58 14.65 5.33
N ASN A 84 -2.60 15.54 5.42
CA ASN A 84 -2.37 16.57 4.41
C ASN A 84 -1.52 16.04 3.25
N ASP A 85 -1.57 16.77 2.13
CA ASP A 85 -0.74 16.58 0.95
C ASP A 85 -0.78 15.19 0.27
N VAL A 86 -1.89 14.46 0.43
CA VAL A 86 -2.11 13.19 -0.28
C VAL A 86 -2.35 13.48 -1.77
N PRO A 87 -1.63 12.84 -2.72
CA PRO A 87 -1.86 13.09 -4.14
C PRO A 87 -3.24 12.61 -4.60
N ALA A 88 -4.00 13.49 -5.27
CA ALA A 88 -5.36 13.25 -5.75
C ALA A 88 -5.42 12.35 -7.01
N ARG A 89 -4.71 11.22 -7.00
CA ARG A 89 -4.47 10.36 -8.18
C ARG A 89 -4.69 8.87 -7.93
N GLY A 90 -5.93 8.50 -7.59
CA GLY A 90 -6.45 7.17 -7.89
C GLY A 90 -6.57 6.27 -6.67
N SER A 91 -6.27 4.97 -6.83
CA SER A 91 -6.56 3.95 -5.83
C SER A 91 -5.45 3.84 -4.78
N TYR A 92 -5.81 3.97 -3.51
CA TYR A 92 -4.92 3.83 -2.35
C TYR A 92 -5.49 2.79 -1.38
N SER A 93 -4.60 2.08 -0.68
CA SER A 93 -4.96 1.37 0.54
C SER A 93 -5.20 2.38 1.66
N LEU A 94 -6.43 2.50 2.16
CA LEU A 94 -6.74 3.19 3.41
C LEU A 94 -6.76 2.14 4.53
N GLY A 95 -6.07 2.40 5.63
CA GLY A 95 -6.09 1.52 6.79
C GLY A 95 -6.11 2.29 8.11
N VAL A 96 -6.53 1.60 9.17
CA VAL A 96 -6.51 2.11 10.55
C VAL A 96 -6.05 1.01 11.50
N PHE A 97 -5.11 1.35 12.38
CA PHE A 97 -4.60 0.47 13.42
C PHE A 97 -4.72 1.10 14.82
N LYS A 98 -5.06 0.27 15.81
CA LYS A 98 -4.97 0.57 17.24
C LYS A 98 -4.75 -0.73 18.01
N GLY A 99 -3.80 -0.76 18.94
CA GLY A 99 -3.61 -1.89 19.85
C GLY A 99 -4.90 -2.22 20.60
N GLY A 100 -5.25 -3.51 20.68
CA GLY A 100 -6.52 -3.98 21.27
C GLY A 100 -7.75 -3.89 20.35
N TYR A 101 -7.59 -3.49 19.09
CA TYR A 101 -8.66 -3.53 18.07
C TYR A 101 -8.28 -4.42 16.88
N GLY A 102 -9.28 -4.86 16.14
CA GLY A 102 -9.09 -5.42 14.79
C GLY A 102 -8.56 -4.34 13.85
N ARG A 103 -7.57 -4.69 13.02
CA ARG A 103 -7.05 -3.78 11.98
C ARG A 103 -8.12 -3.57 10.90
N TYR A 104 -8.33 -2.31 10.52
CA TYR A 104 -9.14 -1.96 9.36
C TYR A 104 -8.24 -1.74 8.14
N GLN A 105 -8.63 -2.26 6.97
CA GLN A 105 -7.98 -1.96 5.71
C GLN A 105 -8.98 -2.09 4.54
N THR A 106 -8.92 -1.17 3.59
CA THR A 106 -9.74 -1.15 2.38
C THR A 106 -8.97 -0.52 1.21
N SER A 107 -9.43 -0.74 -0.02
CA SER A 107 -9.01 0.05 -1.18
C SER A 107 -10.02 1.16 -1.43
N THR A 108 -9.56 2.40 -1.53
CA THR A 108 -10.38 3.58 -1.77
C THR A 108 -9.81 4.44 -2.90
N MET A 109 -10.63 5.31 -3.48
CA MET A 109 -10.21 6.24 -4.52
C MET A 109 -10.02 7.63 -3.92
N ILE A 110 -8.83 8.21 -4.06
CA ILE A 110 -8.51 9.58 -3.63
C ILE A 110 -8.44 10.50 -4.86
N PHE A 111 -9.24 11.56 -4.83
CA PHE A 111 -9.44 12.51 -5.93
C PHE A 111 -9.61 13.95 -5.41
N VAL A 112 -9.61 14.93 -6.33
CA VAL A 112 -9.83 16.34 -5.99
C VAL A 112 -11.28 16.53 -5.53
N GLY A 113 -11.46 16.93 -4.27
CA GLY A 113 -12.76 17.05 -3.61
C GLY A 113 -12.68 16.61 -2.15
N ASP A 114 -13.83 16.31 -1.56
CA ASP A 114 -13.93 15.85 -0.18
C ASP A 114 -13.54 14.37 -0.06
N ASN A 115 -12.60 14.06 0.84
CA ASN A 115 -12.08 12.70 1.07
C ASN A 115 -12.24 12.33 2.57
N GLU A 116 -13.48 12.26 3.03
CA GLU A 116 -13.83 11.99 4.44
C GLU A 116 -14.20 10.52 4.68
N PHE A 117 -13.62 9.90 5.70
CA PHE A 117 -13.84 8.48 6.01
C PHE A 117 -14.30 8.24 7.45
N ALA A 118 -15.49 7.67 7.63
CA ALA A 118 -15.93 7.11 8.91
C ALA A 118 -15.48 5.64 9.01
N VAL A 119 -14.64 5.33 10.01
CA VAL A 119 -14.10 3.98 10.24
C VAL A 119 -14.55 3.47 11.59
N ILE A 120 -15.16 2.28 11.61
CA ILE A 120 -15.62 1.62 12.82
C ILE A 120 -14.66 0.46 13.11
N LEU A 121 -14.04 0.45 14.29
CA LEU A 121 -13.15 -0.62 14.75
C LEU A 121 -13.86 -1.54 15.73
N GLU A 122 -13.70 -2.85 15.53
CA GLU A 122 -14.15 -3.88 16.44
C GLU A 122 -13.07 -4.16 17.49
N LYS A 123 -13.44 -4.12 18.77
CA LYS A 123 -12.49 -4.35 19.86
C LYS A 123 -12.17 -5.85 19.98
N LYS A 124 -10.91 -6.18 20.23
CA LYS A 124 -10.48 -7.57 20.47
C LYS A 124 -10.96 -8.05 21.84
N SER A 125 -11.34 -9.32 21.92
CA SER A 125 -11.73 -10.01 23.16
C SER A 125 -10.64 -9.93 24.24
N GLU A 126 -9.38 -9.91 23.80
CA GLU A 126 -8.19 -9.74 24.63
C GLU A 126 -7.45 -8.48 24.16
N THR A 127 -7.09 -7.60 25.10
CA THR A 127 -6.24 -6.44 24.81
C THR A 127 -4.79 -6.85 25.06
N PRO A 128 -3.88 -6.73 24.08
CA PRO A 128 -2.49 -7.14 24.28
C PRO A 128 -1.85 -6.26 25.35
N SER A 129 -1.13 -6.90 26.28
CA SER A 129 -0.48 -6.19 27.39
C SER A 129 0.95 -5.84 27.02
N SER A 130 1.37 -4.60 27.32
CA SER A 130 2.75 -4.16 27.11
C SER A 130 3.73 -5.00 27.95
N LEU A 131 4.84 -5.37 27.32
CA LEU A 131 5.99 -6.03 27.91
C LEU A 131 7.23 -5.17 27.69
N THR A 132 8.27 -5.41 28.50
CA THR A 132 9.60 -4.84 28.28
C THR A 132 10.58 -5.99 28.08
N ILE A 133 11.43 -5.86 27.07
CA ILE A 133 12.42 -6.87 26.67
C ILE A 133 13.76 -6.19 26.40
N GLU A 134 14.85 -6.85 26.79
CA GLU A 134 16.22 -6.40 26.50
C GLU A 134 16.89 -7.42 25.58
N GLY A 135 17.75 -6.92 24.68
CA GLY A 135 18.29 -7.71 23.57
C GLY A 135 19.14 -6.89 22.60
N GLU A 136 19.45 -7.46 21.44
CA GLU A 136 20.17 -6.83 20.33
C GLU A 136 19.27 -6.78 19.08
N VAL A 137 19.20 -5.64 18.38
CA VAL A 137 18.45 -5.59 17.11
C VAL A 137 19.32 -6.14 15.98
N VAL A 138 18.78 -7.10 15.23
CA VAL A 138 19.47 -7.81 14.14
C VAL A 138 18.69 -7.72 12.83
N GLU A 139 19.40 -7.52 11.72
CA GLU A 139 18.83 -7.63 10.37
C GLU A 139 18.84 -9.10 9.91
N ILE A 140 17.68 -9.58 9.45
CA ILE A 140 17.50 -10.86 8.76
C ILE A 140 17.23 -10.56 7.29
N VAL A 141 17.98 -11.19 6.37
CA VAL A 141 17.90 -10.95 4.92
C VAL A 141 17.54 -12.24 4.16
N ASP A 142 16.27 -12.36 3.78
CA ASP A 142 15.77 -13.47 2.97
C ASP A 142 16.10 -13.26 1.49
N ASN A 143 16.32 -14.35 0.75
CA ASN A 143 16.56 -14.37 -0.71
C ASN A 143 17.62 -13.35 -1.19
N LYS A 144 18.67 -13.15 -0.38
CA LYS A 144 19.72 -12.14 -0.58
C LYS A 144 20.32 -12.17 -1.99
N GLY A 145 20.41 -11.00 -2.62
CA GLY A 145 20.90 -10.81 -4.00
C GLY A 145 19.88 -11.12 -5.10
N SER A 146 18.62 -11.41 -4.77
CA SER A 146 17.54 -11.63 -5.75
C SER A 146 16.61 -10.42 -5.88
N ARG A 147 15.71 -10.45 -6.88
CA ARG A 147 14.59 -9.48 -6.99
C ARG A 147 13.52 -9.63 -5.91
N SER A 148 13.62 -10.67 -5.08
CA SER A 148 12.73 -10.97 -3.97
C SER A 148 13.48 -10.91 -2.63
N GLU A 149 14.60 -10.18 -2.56
CA GLU A 149 15.27 -9.89 -1.29
C GLU A 149 14.28 -9.16 -0.36
N ASN A 150 14.10 -9.70 0.84
CA ASN A 150 13.37 -9.05 1.92
C ASN A 150 14.34 -8.80 3.07
N ARG A 151 14.11 -7.72 3.81
CA ARG A 151 14.85 -7.35 5.02
C ARG A 151 13.84 -7.22 6.15
N TYR A 152 14.16 -7.81 7.30
CA TYR A 152 13.35 -7.70 8.51
C TYR A 152 14.27 -7.46 9.70
N LEU A 153 13.86 -6.59 10.60
CA LEU A 153 14.50 -6.39 11.88
C LEU A 153 13.81 -7.26 12.92
N LYS A 154 14.63 -7.84 13.79
CA LYS A 154 14.21 -8.58 14.99
C LYS A 154 14.97 -8.07 16.19
N ILE A 155 14.41 -8.25 17.39
CA ILE A 155 15.22 -8.27 18.61
C ILE A 155 15.61 -9.71 18.93
N ARG A 156 16.92 -9.97 19.10
CA ARG A 156 17.44 -11.17 19.77
C ARG A 156 17.54 -10.87 21.26
N ALA A 157 16.64 -11.44 22.04
CA ALA A 157 16.52 -11.21 23.47
C ALA A 157 17.64 -11.87 24.28
N ASP A 158 17.83 -11.41 25.52
CA ASP A 158 18.87 -11.91 26.43
C ASP A 158 18.70 -13.37 26.87
N ASP A 159 17.51 -13.95 26.68
CA ASP A 159 17.24 -15.38 26.88
C ASP A 159 17.48 -16.22 25.61
N GLY A 160 17.93 -15.60 24.52
CA GLY A 160 18.25 -16.23 23.25
C GLY A 160 17.07 -16.37 22.27
N LYS A 161 15.86 -15.92 22.62
CA LYS A 161 14.74 -15.86 21.65
C LYS A 161 14.96 -14.77 20.60
N GLU A 162 14.36 -14.94 19.42
CA GLU A 162 14.29 -13.88 18.40
C GLU A 162 12.84 -13.54 18.09
N GLU A 163 12.50 -12.25 18.14
CA GLU A 163 11.15 -11.71 17.95
C GLU A 163 11.16 -10.63 16.87
N TYR A 164 10.21 -10.65 15.94
CA TYR A 164 10.04 -9.53 15.00
C TYR A 164 9.70 -8.25 15.75
N ILE A 165 10.23 -7.13 15.29
CA ILE A 165 9.85 -5.79 15.77
C ILE A 165 9.06 -5.06 14.69
N PHE A 166 8.04 -4.32 15.10
CA PHE A 166 7.13 -3.61 14.21
C PHE A 166 6.93 -2.17 14.64
N ASP A 167 6.74 -1.29 13.65
CA ASP A 167 6.27 0.06 13.85
C ASP A 167 4.76 0.09 14.18
N GLU A 168 4.23 1.29 14.39
CA GLU A 168 2.81 1.51 14.64
C GLU A 168 1.87 1.13 13.47
N LEU A 169 2.40 0.90 12.27
CA LEU A 169 1.66 0.36 11.12
C LEU A 169 1.78 -1.17 11.00
N GLY A 170 2.53 -1.85 11.87
CA GLY A 170 2.83 -3.28 11.72
C GLY A 170 3.85 -3.60 10.63
N SER A 171 4.58 -2.59 10.16
CA SER A 171 5.66 -2.67 9.20
C SER A 171 7.00 -2.80 9.91
N ASN A 172 8.05 -3.22 9.18
CA ASN A 172 9.37 -3.46 9.73
C ASN A 172 10.37 -2.40 9.20
N GLU A 173 10.09 -1.14 9.50
CA GLU A 173 10.80 0.06 9.01
C GLU A 173 11.05 1.02 10.19
N GLY A 174 12.11 1.83 10.12
CA GLY A 174 12.38 2.93 11.07
C GLY A 174 13.21 2.55 12.30
N PHE A 175 13.67 1.29 12.40
CA PHE A 175 14.57 0.84 13.48
C PHE A 175 16.01 0.57 13.01
N GLU A 176 16.38 1.01 11.81
CA GLU A 176 17.67 0.71 11.18
C GLU A 176 18.85 1.30 11.97
N GLU A 177 18.65 2.41 12.69
CA GLU A 177 19.67 3.01 13.56
C GLU A 177 20.00 2.18 14.82
N PHE A 178 19.22 1.12 15.09
CA PHE A 178 19.41 0.21 16.22
C PHE A 178 20.08 -1.12 15.81
N ILE A 179 20.28 -1.39 14.52
CA ILE A 179 20.95 -2.62 14.04
C ILE A 179 22.35 -2.76 14.67
N ASP A 180 22.67 -3.96 15.14
CA ASP A 180 23.87 -4.30 15.91
C ASP A 180 24.04 -3.40 17.16
N LYS A 181 22.93 -2.99 17.78
CA LYS A 181 22.91 -2.27 19.07
C LYS A 181 22.11 -3.06 20.09
N LYS A 182 22.63 -3.06 21.31
CA LYS A 182 21.92 -3.52 22.49
C LYS A 182 20.82 -2.50 22.83
N VAL A 183 19.59 -2.98 23.01
CA VAL A 183 18.41 -2.15 23.25
C VAL A 183 17.52 -2.70 24.37
N ARG A 184 16.73 -1.80 24.94
CA ARG A 184 15.47 -2.11 25.64
C ARG A 184 14.33 -1.72 24.72
N ILE A 185 13.38 -2.62 24.50
CA ILE A 185 12.11 -2.35 23.82
C ILE A 185 11.00 -2.48 24.85
N THR A 186 10.09 -1.50 24.88
CA THR A 186 8.75 -1.66 25.45
C THR A 186 7.75 -1.66 24.32
N GLY A 187 6.78 -2.57 24.37
CA GLY A 187 5.81 -2.78 23.30
C GLY A 187 4.89 -3.94 23.60
N PHE A 188 4.02 -4.32 22.66
CA PHE A 188 3.06 -5.40 22.88
C PHE A 188 3.06 -6.43 21.74
N LYS A 189 2.71 -7.69 22.07
CA LYS A 189 2.60 -8.79 21.11
C LYS A 189 1.32 -8.66 20.29
N GLU A 190 1.46 -8.71 18.96
CA GLU A 190 0.37 -8.55 18.00
C GLU A 190 0.81 -9.04 16.60
N THR A 191 -0.14 -9.36 15.72
CA THR A 191 0.16 -9.72 14.32
C THR A 191 0.57 -8.50 13.51
N GLY A 192 1.78 -8.49 12.95
CA GLY A 192 2.24 -7.54 11.93
C GLY A 192 2.44 -8.21 10.57
N PHE A 193 3.02 -7.48 9.62
CA PHE A 193 3.24 -7.96 8.25
C PHE A 193 4.73 -7.97 7.89
N ILE A 194 5.18 -9.03 7.20
CA ILE A 194 6.54 -9.11 6.67
C ILE A 194 6.58 -9.36 5.15
N GLY A 195 7.49 -8.64 4.48
CA GLY A 195 7.85 -8.81 3.07
C GLY A 195 6.79 -8.35 2.06
N TRP A 196 7.17 -8.36 0.78
CA TRP A 196 6.32 -7.90 -0.35
C TRP A 196 4.97 -8.62 -0.49
N GLN A 197 4.79 -9.78 0.15
CA GLN A 197 3.54 -10.54 0.14
C GLN A 197 2.61 -10.21 1.33
N HIS A 198 3.04 -9.32 2.23
CA HIS A 198 2.32 -8.97 3.47
C HIS A 198 1.96 -10.24 4.28
N THR A 199 2.95 -11.11 4.50
CA THR A 199 2.74 -12.33 5.28
C THR A 199 2.51 -11.96 6.74
N GLU A 200 1.36 -12.35 7.29
CA GLU A 200 1.04 -12.16 8.70
C GLU A 200 1.99 -12.96 9.60
N THR A 201 2.56 -12.31 10.61
CA THR A 201 3.40 -12.97 11.61
C THR A 201 3.34 -12.24 12.95
N GLU A 202 3.54 -12.97 14.06
CA GLU A 202 3.55 -12.37 15.40
C GLU A 202 4.88 -11.64 15.66
N GLY A 203 4.81 -10.47 16.30
CA GLY A 203 5.96 -9.71 16.73
C GLY A 203 5.60 -8.67 17.79
N ILE A 204 6.56 -7.84 18.14
CA ILE A 204 6.43 -6.77 19.14
C ILE A 204 6.20 -5.45 18.39
N TYR A 205 5.01 -4.89 18.51
CA TYR A 205 4.76 -3.50 18.12
C TYR A 205 5.45 -2.59 19.14
N VAL A 206 6.41 -1.80 18.68
CA VAL A 206 7.30 -1.00 19.53
C VAL A 206 6.59 0.27 20.00
N GLU A 207 6.35 0.38 21.30
CA GLU A 207 5.87 1.60 21.95
C GLU A 207 7.04 2.53 22.33
N SER A 208 8.19 1.96 22.70
CA SER A 208 9.45 2.69 22.82
C SER A 208 10.67 1.77 22.63
N ILE A 209 11.78 2.34 22.17
CA ILE A 209 13.06 1.65 22.02
C ILE A 209 14.21 2.55 22.50
N GLU A 210 15.03 2.04 23.41
CA GLU A 210 16.14 2.74 24.05
C GLU A 210 17.45 1.98 23.79
N LYS A 211 18.54 2.67 23.44
CA LYS A 211 19.88 2.06 23.38
C LYS A 211 20.41 1.89 24.81
N ILE A 212 20.80 0.66 25.18
CA ILE A 212 21.29 0.32 26.53
C ILE A 212 22.73 -0.20 26.46
N GLY A 213 23.58 0.26 27.37
CA GLY A 213 25.03 0.18 27.21
C GLY A 213 25.57 1.38 26.42
N MET A 214 26.78 1.83 26.75
CA MET A 214 27.26 3.18 26.40
C MET A 214 28.78 3.22 26.26
N TRP A 215 29.24 3.74 25.12
CA TRP A 215 30.62 4.07 24.71
C TRP A 215 31.55 2.88 24.41
#